data_AF-A0A2N3DQL4-F1
#
_entry.id   AF-A0A2N3DQL4-F1
#
_cell.length_a   1.000
_cell.length_b   1.000
_cell.length_c   1.000
_cell.angle_alpha   90.00
_cell.angle_beta   90.00
_cell.angle_gamma   90.00
#
_symmetry.space_group_name_H-M   'P 1'
#
loop_
_entity.id
_entity.type
_entity.pdbx_description
1 polymer ?
#
loop_
_entity_poly.entity_id
_entity_poly.type
_entity_poly.pdbx_seq_one_letter_code
_entity_poly.pdbx_strand_id
1 'polypeptide(L)'
;MKPNSVPAHPHAIAAREMRQYEAREMGIDEAFIATLVDRFYAAVREHTVLGPIFNARIDDWPSHLAQMNRFWQSILLSAGSFRGNPMMKHLAIPDIGESEFQTWLLLFYQTLHDIAPTPGAVALIGGKARIIAESLLTGIAIHRDHDAELARNMELPHVQPANA
;
A
#
# COMPACT_ATOMS: atom_id res chain seq x y z
N MET A 1 14.82 5.00 -33.44
CA MET A 1 13.51 5.53 -33.02
C MET A 1 13.64 6.00 -31.58
N LYS A 2 13.72 7.32 -31.32
CA LYS A 2 13.84 7.85 -29.95
C LYS A 2 12.45 7.85 -29.29
N PRO A 3 12.28 7.43 -28.03
CA PRO A 3 10.99 7.52 -27.36
C PRO A 3 10.67 9.00 -27.11
N ASN A 4 9.58 9.47 -27.73
CA ASN A 4 9.07 10.82 -27.55
C ASN A 4 8.44 10.89 -26.15
N SER A 5 9.18 11.42 -25.18
CA SER A 5 8.64 11.69 -23.85
C SER A 5 7.92 13.02 -23.92
N VAL A 6 6.58 12.99 -23.95
CA VAL A 6 5.77 14.20 -23.80
C VAL A 6 6.10 14.81 -22.44
N PRO A 7 6.55 16.09 -22.37
CA PRO A 7 6.78 16.72 -21.08
C PRO A 7 5.45 16.79 -20.32
N ALA A 8 5.49 16.45 -19.02
CA ALA A 8 4.31 16.59 -18.16
C ALA A 8 3.84 18.06 -18.20
N HIS A 9 2.54 18.27 -18.39
CA HIS A 9 1.94 19.60 -18.48
C HIS A 9 2.20 20.39 -17.18
N PRO A 10 2.49 21.71 -17.21
CA PRO A 10 2.85 22.50 -16.02
C PRO A 10 1.90 22.34 -14.81
N HIS A 11 0.59 22.23 -15.05
CA HIS A 11 -0.40 21.96 -14.00
C HIS A 11 -0.19 20.61 -13.28
N ALA A 12 0.24 19.57 -13.99
CA ALA A 12 0.51 18.26 -13.41
C ALA A 12 1.78 18.27 -12.54
N ILE A 13 2.77 19.09 -12.91
CA ILE A 13 3.99 19.29 -12.11
C ILE A 13 3.63 20.03 -10.82
N ALA A 14 2.92 21.16 -10.91
CA ALA A 14 2.49 21.91 -9.73
C ALA A 14 1.61 21.08 -8.78
N ALA A 15 0.67 20.29 -9.31
CA ALA A 15 -0.17 19.41 -8.47
C ALA A 15 0.64 18.28 -7.80
N ARG A 16 1.74 17.83 -8.41
CA ARG A 16 2.66 16.86 -7.78
C ARG A 16 3.46 17.52 -6.66
N GLU A 17 4.01 18.70 -6.90
CA GLU A 17 4.80 19.46 -5.92
C GLU A 17 3.96 19.81 -4.69
N MET A 18 2.71 20.27 -4.88
CA MET A 18 1.80 20.57 -3.77
C MET A 18 1.51 19.34 -2.92
N ARG A 19 1.20 18.19 -3.53
CA ARG A 19 0.97 16.94 -2.77
C ARG A 19 2.21 16.48 -2.02
N GLN A 20 3.40 16.64 -2.60
CA GLN A 20 4.66 16.32 -1.93
C GLN A 20 4.92 17.25 -0.75
N TYR A 21 4.63 18.55 -0.91
CA TYR A 21 4.73 19.53 0.17
C TYR A 21 3.77 19.18 1.32
N GLU A 22 2.49 18.95 1.03
CA GLU A 22 1.48 18.57 2.01
C GLU A 22 1.85 17.28 2.76
N ALA A 23 2.35 16.27 2.04
CA ALA A 23 2.84 15.03 2.66
C ALA A 23 3.97 15.31 3.65
N ARG A 24 4.95 16.13 3.26
CA ARG A 24 6.10 16.47 4.12
C ARG A 24 5.71 17.32 5.33
N GLU A 25 4.76 18.24 5.19
CA GLU A 25 4.20 19.00 6.32
C GLU A 25 3.51 18.09 7.34
N MET A 26 2.94 16.97 6.89
CA MET A 26 2.39 15.93 7.77
C MET A 26 3.45 15.00 8.35
N GLY A 27 4.74 15.22 8.08
CA GLY A 27 5.86 14.38 8.50
C GLY A 27 6.05 13.11 7.65
N ILE A 28 5.42 13.04 6.47
CA ILE A 28 5.57 11.91 5.55
C ILE A 28 6.75 12.21 4.62
N ASP A 29 7.92 11.68 4.98
CA ASP A 29 9.14 11.73 4.19
C ASP A 29 9.71 10.32 3.91
N GLU A 30 10.83 10.27 3.21
CA GLU A 30 11.48 9.01 2.84
C GLU A 30 11.93 8.19 4.07
N ALA A 31 12.36 8.85 5.15
CA ALA A 31 12.81 8.20 6.38
C ALA A 31 11.64 7.59 7.17
N PHE A 32 10.53 8.33 7.25
CA PHE A 32 9.29 7.81 7.81
C PHE A 32 8.77 6.62 7.01
N ILE A 33 8.77 6.69 5.67
CA ILE A 33 8.33 5.57 4.82
C ILE A 33 9.21 4.33 5.01
N ALA A 34 10.54 4.50 5.14
CA ALA A 34 11.43 3.40 5.44
C ALA A 34 11.08 2.73 6.77
N THR A 35 10.84 3.53 7.81
CA THR A 35 10.41 3.04 9.12
C THR A 35 9.07 2.30 9.03
N LEU A 36 8.09 2.87 8.32
CA LEU A 36 6.79 2.23 8.12
C LEU A 36 6.92 0.87 7.44
N VAL A 37 7.69 0.79 6.36
CA VAL A 37 7.92 -0.47 5.63
C VAL A 37 8.58 -1.50 6.54
N ASP A 38 9.66 -1.13 7.23
CA ASP A 38 10.39 -2.06 8.08
C ASP A 38 9.53 -2.58 9.24
N ARG A 39 8.80 -1.69 9.92
CA ARG A 39 7.94 -2.06 11.07
C ARG A 39 6.75 -2.90 10.63
N PHE A 40 6.09 -2.50 9.54
CA PHE A 40 4.94 -3.23 9.04
C PHE A 40 5.31 -4.65 8.58
N TYR A 41 6.39 -4.79 7.80
CA TYR A 41 6.78 -6.10 7.30
C TYR A 41 7.43 -6.98 8.36
N ALA A 42 8.08 -6.41 9.40
CA ALA A 42 8.44 -7.17 10.58
C ALA A 42 7.20 -7.79 11.24
N ALA A 43 6.13 -7.01 11.43
CA ALA A 43 4.89 -7.50 12.00
C ALA A 43 4.18 -8.54 11.10
N VAL A 44 4.17 -8.33 9.77
CA VAL A 44 3.60 -9.29 8.80
C VAL A 44 4.29 -10.65 8.89
N ARG A 45 5.62 -10.69 9.03
CA ARG A 45 6.39 -11.94 9.09
C ARG A 45 6.05 -12.83 10.28
N GLU A 46 5.71 -12.20 11.40
CA GLU A 46 5.39 -12.87 12.66
C GLU A 46 3.90 -13.14 12.82
N HIS A 47 3.04 -12.49 12.02
CA HIS A 47 1.61 -12.64 12.10
C HIS A 47 1.16 -14.07 11.74
N THR A 48 0.27 -14.66 12.53
CA THR A 48 -0.16 -16.07 12.40
C THR A 48 -0.85 -16.38 11.06
N VAL A 49 -1.67 -15.44 10.56
CA VAL A 49 -2.35 -15.56 9.24
C VAL A 49 -1.46 -15.13 8.08
N LEU A 50 -0.90 -13.92 8.11
CA LEU A 50 -0.14 -13.36 6.98
C LEU A 50 1.26 -13.97 6.85
N GLY A 51 1.94 -14.23 7.96
CA GLY A 51 3.31 -14.73 8.00
C GLY A 51 3.53 -15.95 7.10
N PRO A 52 2.73 -17.03 7.21
CA PRO A 52 2.82 -18.18 6.32
C PRO A 52 2.68 -17.83 4.81
N ILE A 53 1.80 -16.89 4.46
CA ILE A 53 1.55 -16.50 3.06
C ILE A 53 2.78 -15.80 2.47
N PHE A 54 3.36 -14.85 3.23
CA PHE A 54 4.52 -14.06 2.82
C PHE A 54 5.81 -14.88 2.88
N ASN A 55 6.06 -15.60 3.98
CA ASN A 55 7.28 -16.39 4.18
C ASN A 55 7.41 -17.54 3.16
N ALA A 56 6.29 -18.07 2.64
CA ALA A 56 6.31 -19.07 1.57
C ALA A 56 6.69 -18.50 0.18
N ARG A 57 6.76 -17.17 0.02
CA ARG A 57 6.92 -16.49 -1.28
C ARG A 57 8.09 -15.53 -1.33
N ILE A 58 8.69 -15.21 -0.18
CA ILE A 58 9.76 -14.23 -0.05
C ILE A 58 10.96 -14.92 0.61
N ASP A 59 11.93 -15.28 -0.22
CA ASP A 59 13.22 -15.80 0.26
C ASP A 59 14.20 -14.66 0.57
N ASP A 60 14.21 -13.62 -0.27
CA ASP A 60 15.07 -12.42 -0.12
C ASP A 60 14.26 -11.24 0.44
N TRP A 61 14.18 -11.19 1.77
CA TRP A 61 13.51 -10.12 2.51
C TRP A 61 14.11 -8.73 2.26
N PRO A 62 15.45 -8.52 2.31
CA PRO A 62 16.03 -7.21 1.99
C PRO A 62 15.61 -6.66 0.62
N SER A 63 15.62 -7.49 -0.42
CA SER A 63 15.17 -7.08 -1.76
C SER A 63 13.68 -6.75 -1.80
N HIS A 64 12.85 -7.54 -1.10
CA HIS A 64 11.42 -7.26 -0.97
C HIS A 64 11.16 -5.92 -0.26
N LEU A 65 11.80 -5.66 0.88
CA LEU A 65 11.66 -4.41 1.62
C LEU A 65 12.12 -3.20 0.79
N ALA A 66 13.19 -3.33 0.00
CA ALA A 66 13.63 -2.28 -0.91
C ALA A 66 12.58 -2.00 -2.01
N GLN A 67 11.90 -3.04 -2.51
CA GLN A 67 10.79 -2.87 -3.47
C GLN A 67 9.57 -2.21 -2.83
N MET A 68 9.23 -2.57 -1.60
CA MET A 68 8.11 -1.98 -0.85
C MET A 68 8.37 -0.52 -0.48
N ASN A 69 9.61 -0.17 -0.15
CA ASN A 69 10.03 1.22 -0.02
C ASN A 69 9.75 2.03 -1.29
N ARG A 70 10.17 1.54 -2.46
CA ARG A 70 9.88 2.20 -3.75
C ARG A 70 8.37 2.29 -4.01
N PHE A 71 7.61 1.24 -3.69
CA PHE A 71 6.16 1.23 -3.84
C PHE A 71 5.50 2.34 -3.03
N TRP A 72 5.76 2.40 -1.73
CA TRP A 72 5.13 3.41 -0.86
C TRP A 72 5.61 4.82 -1.15
N GLN A 73 6.88 5.04 -1.52
CA GLN A 73 7.34 6.35 -2.00
C GLN A 73 6.65 6.78 -3.31
N SER A 74 6.36 5.85 -4.22
CA SER A 74 5.55 6.15 -5.41
C SER A 74 4.12 6.57 -5.06
N ILE A 75 3.52 5.95 -4.04
CA ILE A 75 2.14 6.21 -3.63
C ILE A 75 1.99 7.49 -2.80
N LEU A 76 2.94 7.73 -1.89
CA LEU A 76 2.87 8.81 -0.90
C LEU A 76 3.60 10.08 -1.37
N LEU A 77 4.74 9.92 -2.05
CA LEU A 77 5.57 11.03 -2.50
C LEU A 77 5.58 11.18 -4.03
N SER A 78 4.74 10.45 -4.76
CA SER A 78 4.72 10.48 -6.23
C SER A 78 6.12 10.22 -6.85
N ALA A 79 7.00 9.46 -6.20
CA ALA A 79 8.39 9.30 -6.62
C ALA A 79 8.56 8.65 -8.00
N GLY A 80 7.64 7.76 -8.39
CA GLY A 80 7.64 7.10 -9.71
C GLY A 80 8.76 6.06 -9.88
N SER A 81 9.38 5.62 -8.79
CA SER A 81 10.52 4.69 -8.79
C SER A 81 10.10 3.21 -8.74
N PHE A 82 8.86 2.92 -8.33
CA PHE A 82 8.31 1.57 -8.34
C PHE A 82 8.05 1.05 -9.76
N ARG A 83 8.53 -0.17 -10.03
CA ARG A 83 8.25 -0.94 -11.25
C ARG A 83 7.74 -2.32 -10.86
N GLY A 84 6.58 -2.70 -11.37
CA GLY A 84 5.98 -4.00 -11.09
C GLY A 84 4.50 -4.05 -11.48
N ASN A 85 3.93 -5.25 -11.43
CA ASN A 85 2.50 -5.48 -11.60
C ASN A 85 1.96 -6.14 -10.31
N PRO A 86 1.54 -5.34 -9.33
CA PRO A 86 1.02 -5.85 -8.06
C PRO A 86 -0.15 -6.81 -8.27
N MET A 87 -1.10 -6.49 -9.15
CA MET A 87 -2.28 -7.32 -9.40
C MET A 87 -1.91 -8.75 -9.79
N MET A 88 -1.01 -8.92 -10.77
CA MET A 88 -0.58 -10.26 -11.21
C MET A 88 0.10 -11.07 -10.09
N LYS A 89 0.81 -10.41 -9.18
CA LYS A 89 1.44 -11.09 -8.03
C LYS A 89 0.41 -11.59 -7.02
N HIS A 90 -0.66 -10.83 -6.79
CA HIS A 90 -1.72 -11.22 -5.86
C HIS A 90 -2.65 -12.29 -6.48
N LEU A 91 -2.97 -12.19 -7.77
CA LEU A 91 -3.74 -13.22 -8.49
C LEU A 91 -3.10 -14.61 -8.42
N ALA A 92 -1.76 -14.68 -8.40
CA ALA A 92 -1.01 -15.93 -8.30
C ALA A 92 -1.03 -16.60 -6.91
N ILE A 93 -1.71 -16.02 -5.92
CA ILE A 93 -1.80 -16.53 -4.55
C ILE A 93 -3.21 -17.12 -4.34
N PRO A 94 -3.42 -18.44 -4.43
CA PRO A 94 -4.77 -19.03 -4.50
C PRO A 94 -5.69 -18.64 -3.33
N ASP A 95 -5.13 -18.60 -2.12
CA ASP A 95 -5.92 -18.57 -0.88
C ASP A 95 -6.05 -17.17 -0.25
N ILE A 96 -5.75 -16.09 -0.98
CA ILE A 96 -6.04 -14.73 -0.48
C ILE A 96 -7.41 -14.25 -0.96
N GLY A 97 -8.20 -13.74 -0.03
CA GLY A 97 -9.49 -13.11 -0.25
C GLY A 97 -9.75 -12.03 0.82
N GLU A 98 -11.02 -11.73 1.05
CA GLU A 98 -11.42 -10.61 1.91
C GLU A 98 -10.81 -10.68 3.31
N SER A 99 -10.82 -11.84 3.96
CA SER A 99 -10.28 -12.07 5.31
C SER A 99 -8.79 -11.69 5.43
N GLU A 100 -7.98 -12.08 4.45
CA GLU A 100 -6.55 -11.78 4.44
C GLU A 100 -6.29 -10.29 4.23
N PHE A 101 -7.09 -9.63 3.37
CA PHE A 101 -7.00 -8.19 3.18
C PHE A 101 -7.50 -7.40 4.40
N GLN A 102 -8.55 -7.85 5.09
CA GLN A 102 -8.99 -7.26 6.36
C GLN A 102 -7.86 -7.36 7.40
N THR A 103 -7.27 -8.55 7.56
CA THR A 103 -6.15 -8.78 8.49
C THR A 103 -4.95 -7.91 8.16
N TRP A 104 -4.58 -7.82 6.88
CA TRP A 104 -3.49 -6.97 6.41
C TRP A 104 -3.74 -5.49 6.72
N LEU A 105 -4.97 -4.99 6.50
CA LEU A 105 -5.33 -3.61 6.79
C LEU A 105 -5.32 -3.31 8.29
N LEU A 106 -5.87 -4.19 9.13
CA LEU A 106 -5.86 -4.01 10.58
C LEU A 106 -4.42 -3.93 11.12
N LEU A 107 -3.54 -4.83 10.66
CA LEU A 107 -2.13 -4.82 11.05
C LEU A 107 -1.41 -3.55 10.56
N PHE A 108 -1.72 -3.12 9.34
CA PHE A 108 -1.15 -1.90 8.76
C PHE A 108 -1.58 -0.65 9.53
N TYR A 109 -2.87 -0.56 9.89
CA TYR A 109 -3.39 0.54 10.69
C TYR A 109 -2.80 0.55 12.09
N GLN A 110 -2.67 -0.60 12.75
CA GLN A 110 -1.99 -0.70 14.05
C GLN A 110 -0.56 -0.16 13.94
N THR A 111 0.19 -0.60 12.92
CA THR A 111 1.54 -0.11 12.69
C THR A 111 1.57 1.41 12.50
N LEU A 112 0.65 1.96 11.70
CA LEU A 112 0.55 3.41 11.51
C LEU A 112 0.24 4.15 12.82
N HIS A 113 -0.69 3.66 13.63
CA HIS A 113 -1.01 4.28 14.91
C HIS A 113 0.21 4.33 15.85
N ASP A 114 1.07 3.32 15.79
CA ASP A 114 2.25 3.23 16.65
C ASP A 114 3.38 4.21 16.26
N ILE A 115 3.47 4.60 14.98
CA ILE A 115 4.66 5.31 14.46
C ILE A 115 4.36 6.62 13.73
N ALA A 116 3.12 6.87 13.31
CA ALA A 116 2.80 8.02 12.47
C ALA A 116 3.05 9.33 13.22
N PRO A 117 3.68 10.32 12.56
CA PRO A 117 4.03 11.59 13.18
C PRO A 117 2.81 12.46 13.51
N THR A 118 1.71 12.29 12.77
CA THR A 118 0.50 13.09 12.92
C THR A 118 -0.77 12.25 12.67
N PRO A 119 -1.92 12.62 13.27
CA PRO A 119 -3.21 12.02 12.92
C PRO A 119 -3.57 12.19 11.43
N GLY A 120 -3.13 13.30 10.81
CA GLY A 120 -3.30 13.54 9.37
C GLY A 120 -2.55 12.49 8.53
N ALA A 121 -1.34 12.12 8.93
CA ALA A 121 -0.59 11.06 8.27
C ALA A 121 -1.28 9.70 8.38
N VAL A 122 -1.82 9.36 9.56
CA VAL A 122 -2.62 8.12 9.76
C VAL A 122 -3.79 8.06 8.78
N ALA A 123 -4.60 9.13 8.73
CA ALA A 123 -5.77 9.19 7.88
C ALA A 123 -5.41 9.10 6.38
N LEU A 124 -4.39 9.84 5.94
CA LEU A 124 -3.97 9.86 4.55
C LEU A 124 -3.39 8.51 4.09
N ILE A 125 -2.48 7.93 4.88
CA ILE A 125 -1.78 6.69 4.50
C ILE A 125 -2.73 5.50 4.63
N GLY A 126 -3.51 5.43 5.71
CA GLY A 126 -4.51 4.38 5.92
C GLY A 126 -5.59 4.40 4.83
N GLY A 127 -6.09 5.57 4.44
CA GLY A 127 -7.04 5.70 3.33
C GLY A 127 -6.46 5.22 1.99
N LYS A 128 -5.19 5.52 1.69
CA LYS A 128 -4.53 5.01 0.48
C LYS A 128 -4.33 3.49 0.51
N ALA A 129 -3.95 2.94 1.67
CA ALA A 129 -3.79 1.50 1.84
C ALA A 129 -5.10 0.76 1.58
N ARG A 130 -6.22 1.30 2.09
CA ARG A 130 -7.56 0.78 1.82
C ARG A 130 -7.91 0.78 0.34
N ILE A 131 -7.74 1.91 -0.36
CA ILE A 131 -8.03 2.00 -1.80
C ILE A 131 -7.24 0.96 -2.60
N ILE A 132 -5.97 0.74 -2.25
CA ILE A 132 -5.12 -0.28 -2.89
C ILE A 132 -5.68 -1.69 -2.60
N ALA A 133 -6.03 -1.98 -1.35
CA ALA A 133 -6.60 -3.26 -0.95
C ALA A 133 -7.94 -3.54 -1.67
N GLU A 134 -8.85 -2.57 -1.70
CA GLU A 134 -10.12 -2.66 -2.43
C GLU A 134 -9.90 -2.95 -3.92
N SER A 135 -8.97 -2.23 -4.55
CA SER A 135 -8.67 -2.42 -5.97
C SER A 135 -8.08 -3.81 -6.27
N LEU A 136 -7.17 -4.30 -5.42
CA LEU A 136 -6.58 -5.63 -5.55
C LEU A 136 -7.64 -6.71 -5.35
N LEU A 137 -8.41 -6.63 -4.26
CA LEU A 137 -9.43 -7.62 -3.93
C LEU A 137 -10.54 -7.68 -4.99
N THR A 138 -11.00 -6.52 -5.47
CA THR A 138 -11.96 -6.43 -6.58
C THR A 138 -11.43 -7.12 -7.83
N GLY A 139 -10.17 -6.85 -8.22
CA GLY A 139 -9.58 -7.48 -9.40
C GLY A 139 -9.39 -8.99 -9.23
N ILE A 140 -9.10 -9.46 -8.02
CA ILE A 140 -9.03 -10.89 -7.70
C ILE A 140 -10.39 -11.56 -7.86
N ALA A 141 -11.45 -11.00 -7.25
CA ALA A 141 -12.81 -11.54 -7.31
C ALA A 141 -13.33 -11.61 -8.76
N ILE A 142 -13.14 -10.54 -9.53
CA ILE A 142 -13.55 -10.51 -10.95
C ILE A 142 -12.81 -11.57 -11.78
N HIS A 143 -11.52 -11.80 -11.52
CA HIS A 143 -10.73 -12.73 -12.32
C HIS A 143 -10.96 -14.20 -11.95
N ARG A 144 -11.20 -14.51 -10.67
CA ARG A 144 -11.37 -15.88 -10.18
C ARG A 144 -12.80 -16.38 -10.30
N ASP A 145 -13.76 -15.56 -9.87
CA ASP A 145 -15.12 -16.02 -9.63
C ASP A 145 -16.09 -15.50 -10.69
N HIS A 146 -15.63 -14.61 -11.58
CA HIS A 146 -16.47 -13.80 -12.47
C HIS A 146 -17.60 -13.08 -11.71
N ASP A 147 -17.42 -12.91 -10.40
CA ASP A 147 -18.46 -12.48 -9.49
C ASP A 147 -18.33 -10.98 -9.22
N ALA A 148 -18.98 -10.22 -10.09
CA ALA A 148 -19.09 -8.77 -9.95
C ALA A 148 -19.96 -8.35 -8.76
N GLU A 149 -20.72 -9.27 -8.15
CA GLU A 149 -21.58 -8.99 -6.99
C GLU A 149 -20.79 -9.08 -5.69
N LEU A 150 -19.88 -10.06 -5.57
CA LEU A 150 -18.92 -10.12 -4.47
C LEU A 150 -18.10 -8.83 -4.38
N ALA A 151 -17.65 -8.30 -5.53
CA ALA A 151 -16.94 -7.01 -5.61
C ALA A 151 -17.75 -5.81 -5.10
N ARG A 152 -19.09 -5.88 -5.12
CA ARG A 152 -19.96 -4.78 -4.65
C ARG A 152 -20.21 -4.80 -3.14
N ASN A 153 -19.96 -5.93 -2.47
CA ASN A 153 -20.35 -6.15 -1.08
C ASN A 153 -19.17 -6.35 -0.12
N MET A 154 -17.92 -6.10 -0.56
CA MET A 154 -16.73 -6.25 0.28
C MET A 154 -16.72 -5.22 1.42
N GLU A 155 -16.52 -5.69 2.66
CA GLU A 155 -16.44 -4.84 3.84
C GLU A 155 -15.01 -4.86 4.40
N LEU A 156 -14.13 -4.07 3.79
CA LEU A 156 -12.81 -3.82 4.36
C LEU A 156 -12.91 -2.84 5.55
N PRO A 157 -11.99 -2.87 6.52
CA PRO A 157 -11.98 -1.93 7.63
C PRO A 157 -11.49 -0.54 7.19
N HIS A 158 -12.05 0.51 7.80
CA HIS A 158 -11.55 1.87 7.67
C HIS A 158 -10.52 2.16 8.76
N VAL A 159 -9.46 2.88 8.40
CA VAL A 159 -8.53 3.44 9.38
C VAL A 159 -9.33 4.32 10.34
N GLN A 160 -9.19 4.08 11.65
CA GLN A 160 -9.83 4.91 12.65
C GLN A 160 -8.97 6.15 12.90
N PRO A 161 -9.55 7.28 13.32
CA PRO A 161 -8.75 8.38 13.84
C PRO A 161 -7.94 7.87 15.04
N ALA A 162 -6.69 8.31 15.17
CA ALA A 162 -5.93 8.05 16.40
C ALA A 162 -6.74 8.65 17.56
N ASN A 163 -7.06 7.85 18.58
CA ASN A 163 -7.74 8.36 19.77
C ASN A 163 -6.89 9.51 20.34
N ALA A 164 -7.48 10.70 20.44
CA ALA A 164 -6.86 11.89 21.00
C ALA A 164 -6.58 11.73 22.49
#